data_AF-A0A0D6KMN2-F1
#
_entry.id   AF-A0A0D6KMN2-F1
#
_cell.length_a   1.000
_cell.length_b   1.000
_cell.length_c   1.000
_cell.angle_alpha   90.00
_cell.angle_beta   90.00
_cell.angle_gamma   90.00
#
_symmetry.space_group_name_H-M   'P 1'
#
loop_
_entity.id
_entity.type
_entity.pdbx_description
1 polymer ?
#
loop_
_entity_poly.entity_id
_entity_poly.type
_entity_poly.pdbx_seq_one_letter_code
_entity_poly.pdbx_strand_id
1 'polypeptide(L)'
;MAYAYLEREIHEKLEIYVKKYNQQYTKCLIRGIEIPLNGRPEELVRQIFLHFLIKESTLLPDKITIKVETNNHDIEIYKKQKNETFKPHQNPLIIVEVKREDVKLQNYFAQIERYLTNSGCNIGILYNYHEIVTLTKNFNKFEIYYLKKLIEIQELILQVNSTNDENLFAFQNAQNGNIESFLYLIHKYGEYTNHRIIFKLKHHSSAIEGNLFYIKKDKIYYKICGQYHKKYQSFDFQDFEKLISILY
;
A
#
# COMPACT_ATOMS: atom_id res chain seq x y z
N MET A 1 16.41 -16.83 -28.48
CA MET A 1 14.98 -16.72 -28.85
C MET A 1 14.11 -16.10 -27.73
N ALA A 2 14.65 -15.30 -26.79
CA ALA A 2 13.87 -14.67 -25.72
C ALA A 2 13.39 -13.23 -26.05
N TYR A 3 14.22 -12.45 -26.77
CA TYR A 3 13.93 -11.05 -27.14
C TYR A 3 12.63 -10.84 -27.94
N ALA A 4 12.22 -11.83 -28.76
CA ALA A 4 11.05 -11.70 -29.64
C ALA A 4 9.70 -11.70 -28.89
N TYR A 5 9.66 -12.13 -27.62
CA TYR A 5 8.41 -12.25 -26.87
C TYR A 5 8.04 -10.91 -26.21
N LEU A 6 8.99 -10.24 -25.53
CA LEU A 6 8.73 -8.96 -24.85
C LEU A 6 8.38 -7.84 -25.81
N GLU A 7 9.13 -7.69 -26.91
CA GLU A 7 8.86 -6.66 -27.91
C GLU A 7 7.46 -6.81 -28.50
N ARG A 8 7.02 -8.06 -28.74
CA ARG A 8 5.67 -8.34 -29.23
C ARG A 8 4.61 -7.96 -28.19
N GLU A 9 4.78 -8.37 -26.93
CA GLU A 9 3.84 -8.00 -25.86
C GLU A 9 3.75 -6.47 -25.68
N ILE A 10 4.88 -5.75 -25.80
CA ILE A 10 4.91 -4.28 -25.77
C ILE A 10 4.01 -3.70 -26.86
N HIS A 11 4.12 -4.20 -28.09
CA HIS A 11 3.32 -3.72 -29.21
C HIS A 11 1.84 -4.14 -29.15
N GLU A 12 1.54 -5.29 -28.56
CA GLU A 12 0.17 -5.79 -28.42
C GLU A 12 -0.59 -5.12 -27.26
N LYS A 13 0.12 -4.80 -26.16
CA LYS A 13 -0.53 -4.38 -24.90
C LYS A 13 -0.41 -2.91 -24.59
N LEU A 14 0.63 -2.24 -25.06
CA LEU A 14 0.86 -0.82 -24.77
C LEU A 14 0.36 0.05 -25.92
N GLU A 15 -0.20 1.20 -25.58
CA GLU A 15 -0.58 2.20 -26.58
C GLU A 15 0.70 2.88 -27.08
N ILE A 16 1.10 2.52 -28.30
CA ILE A 16 2.32 3.05 -28.95
C ILE A 16 1.94 4.12 -29.96
N TYR A 17 2.63 5.25 -29.91
CA TYR A 17 2.49 6.34 -30.86
C TYR A 17 3.84 6.90 -31.26
N VAL A 18 3.89 7.52 -32.44
CA VAL A 18 5.11 8.04 -33.06
C VAL A 18 5.18 9.56 -32.92
N LYS A 19 6.37 10.08 -32.62
CA LYS A 19 6.68 11.51 -32.58
C LYS A 19 7.75 11.88 -33.61
N LYS A 20 8.28 13.11 -33.50
CA LYS A 20 9.37 13.62 -34.35
C LYS A 20 10.49 12.59 -34.49
N TYR A 21 11.10 12.55 -35.67
CA TYR A 21 12.18 11.62 -36.01
C TYR A 21 11.80 10.13 -35.97
N ASN A 22 10.51 9.82 -36.17
CA ASN A 22 9.98 8.46 -36.17
C ASN A 22 10.23 7.70 -34.85
N GLN A 23 10.39 8.42 -33.74
CA GLN A 23 10.61 7.81 -32.44
C GLN A 23 9.28 7.37 -31.82
N GLN A 24 9.23 6.12 -31.36
CA GLN A 24 8.06 5.53 -30.74
C GLN A 24 8.05 5.74 -29.22
N TYR A 25 6.86 6.01 -28.70
CA TYR A 25 6.60 6.28 -27.29
C TYR A 25 5.36 5.52 -26.84
N THR A 26 5.30 5.28 -25.53
CA THR A 26 4.08 4.91 -24.82
C THR A 26 3.90 5.84 -23.61
N LYS A 27 2.74 5.76 -22.95
CA LYS A 27 2.48 6.47 -21.69
C LYS A 27 2.50 5.52 -20.51
N CYS A 28 3.11 5.96 -19.42
CA CYS A 28 3.04 5.27 -18.13
C CYS A 28 1.58 5.14 -17.70
N LEU A 29 1.11 3.91 -17.46
CA LEU A 29 -0.30 3.62 -17.16
C LEU A 29 -0.80 4.29 -15.89
N ILE A 30 0.09 4.58 -14.93
CA ILE A 30 -0.26 5.22 -13.65
C ILE A 30 0.03 6.73 -13.66
N ARG A 31 1.21 7.15 -14.16
CA ARG A 31 1.66 8.55 -14.05
C ARG A 31 1.32 9.42 -15.27
N GLY A 32 0.95 8.80 -16.40
CA GLY A 32 0.70 9.50 -17.66
C GLY A 32 1.93 10.12 -18.33
N ILE A 33 3.13 9.92 -17.77
CA ILE A 33 4.38 10.41 -18.37
C ILE A 33 4.76 9.59 -19.60
N GLU A 34 5.47 10.21 -20.54
CA GLU A 34 5.89 9.55 -21.77
C GLU A 34 7.17 8.74 -21.59
N ILE A 35 7.21 7.58 -22.22
CA ILE A 35 8.31 6.61 -22.13
C ILE A 35 8.77 6.29 -23.56
N PRO A 36 10.02 6.58 -23.94
CA PRO A 36 10.56 6.16 -25.23
C PRO A 36 10.81 4.65 -25.23
N LEU A 37 10.36 3.93 -26.27
CA LEU A 37 10.50 2.48 -26.36
C LEU A 37 11.95 1.99 -26.41
N ASN A 38 12.87 2.81 -26.94
CA ASN A 38 14.29 2.45 -27.05
C ASN A 38 15.16 2.93 -25.89
N GLY A 39 14.60 3.64 -24.91
CA GLY A 39 15.39 4.34 -23.88
C GLY A 39 15.32 3.75 -22.47
N ARG A 40 14.27 2.99 -22.15
CA ARG A 40 14.00 2.55 -20.77
C ARG A 40 13.46 1.11 -20.70
N PRO A 41 14.30 0.09 -20.94
CA PRO A 41 13.84 -1.31 -20.99
C PRO A 41 13.18 -1.80 -19.70
N GLU A 42 13.69 -1.41 -18.53
CA GLU A 42 13.09 -1.78 -17.23
C GLU A 42 11.68 -1.17 -17.05
N GLU A 43 11.50 0.07 -17.49
CA GLU A 43 10.20 0.73 -17.43
C GLU A 43 9.18 0.05 -18.34
N LEU A 44 9.60 -0.50 -19.49
CA LEU A 44 8.69 -1.24 -20.38
C LEU A 44 8.23 -2.56 -19.74
N VAL A 45 9.13 -3.29 -19.08
CA VAL A 45 8.75 -4.47 -18.28
C VAL A 45 7.75 -4.08 -17.19
N ARG A 46 7.98 -2.92 -16.52
CA ARG A 46 7.06 -2.39 -15.51
C ARG A 46 5.69 -2.07 -16.10
N GLN A 47 5.63 -1.46 -17.28
CA GLN A 47 4.36 -1.17 -17.96
C GLN A 47 3.61 -2.44 -18.37
N ILE A 48 4.29 -3.51 -18.80
CA ILE A 48 3.67 -4.81 -19.05
C ILE A 48 3.06 -5.39 -17.77
N PHE A 49 3.80 -5.33 -16.66
CA PHE A 49 3.29 -5.79 -15.37
C PHE A 49 2.07 -4.99 -14.91
N LEU A 50 2.11 -3.66 -15.05
CA LEU A 50 0.98 -2.79 -14.73
C LEU A 50 -0.22 -3.02 -15.64
N HIS A 51 0.01 -3.31 -16.92
CA HIS A 51 -1.06 -3.68 -17.86
C HIS A 51 -1.78 -4.93 -17.37
N PHE A 52 -1.05 -5.96 -16.95
CA PHE A 52 -1.64 -7.15 -16.36
C PHE A 52 -2.51 -6.81 -15.14
N LEU A 53 -1.99 -6.02 -14.19
CA LEU A 53 -2.72 -5.67 -12.97
C LEU A 53 -3.99 -4.83 -13.21
N ILE A 54 -3.97 -3.94 -14.21
CA ILE A 54 -5.01 -2.92 -14.40
C ILE A 54 -6.02 -3.30 -15.50
N LYS A 55 -5.58 -4.01 -16.53
CA LYS A 55 -6.36 -4.26 -17.75
C LYS A 55 -6.74 -5.71 -17.93
N GLU A 56 -5.83 -6.64 -17.64
CA GLU A 56 -6.09 -8.09 -17.82
C GLU A 56 -6.75 -8.71 -16.59
N SER A 57 -6.32 -8.27 -15.40
CA SER A 57 -6.84 -8.79 -14.15
C SER A 57 -8.17 -8.11 -13.78
N THR A 58 -9.28 -8.65 -14.26
CA THR A 58 -10.62 -8.05 -14.10
C THR A 58 -11.03 -7.78 -12.65
N LEU A 59 -10.51 -8.53 -11.68
CA LEU A 59 -10.89 -8.41 -10.26
C LEU A 59 -10.05 -7.41 -9.46
N LEU A 60 -8.85 -7.08 -9.91
CA LEU A 60 -7.90 -6.29 -9.13
C LEU A 60 -8.19 -4.78 -9.10
N PRO A 61 -8.57 -4.11 -10.20
CA PRO A 61 -8.82 -2.66 -10.20
C PRO A 61 -9.80 -2.17 -9.13
N ASP A 62 -10.76 -3.02 -8.73
CA ASP A 62 -11.74 -2.71 -7.70
C ASP A 62 -11.30 -3.08 -6.28
N LYS A 63 -10.18 -3.78 -6.15
CA LYS A 63 -9.71 -4.34 -4.88
C LYS A 63 -8.39 -3.74 -4.40
N ILE A 64 -7.57 -3.22 -5.30
CA ILE A 64 -6.27 -2.66 -4.97
C ILE A 64 -6.12 -1.20 -5.41
N THR A 65 -5.11 -0.55 -4.84
CA THR A 65 -4.56 0.73 -5.31
C THR A 65 -3.08 0.51 -5.58
N ILE A 66 -2.58 1.05 -6.69
CA ILE A 66 -1.19 0.88 -7.11
C ILE A 66 -0.50 2.23 -7.03
N LYS A 67 0.69 2.26 -6.43
CA LYS A 67 1.62 3.38 -6.52
C LYS A 67 2.88 2.93 -7.25
N VAL A 68 3.51 3.83 -7.98
CA VAL A 68 4.74 3.55 -8.73
C VAL A 68 5.80 4.59 -8.39
N GLU A 69 7.06 4.15 -8.30
CA GLU A 69 8.21 4.98 -7.92
C GLU A 69 8.01 5.74 -6.60
N THR A 70 7.39 5.10 -5.61
CA THR A 70 7.21 5.62 -4.25
C THR A 70 8.14 4.93 -3.28
N ASN A 71 8.73 5.67 -2.34
CA ASN A 71 9.64 5.14 -1.32
C ASN A 71 10.85 4.34 -1.87
N ASN A 72 11.31 4.67 -3.09
CA ASN A 72 12.34 3.91 -3.85
C ASN A 72 11.92 2.49 -4.27
N HIS A 73 10.62 2.18 -4.24
CA HIS A 73 10.06 0.95 -4.79
C HIS A 73 9.50 1.20 -6.19
N ASP A 74 9.65 0.23 -7.09
CA ASP A 74 9.11 0.34 -8.45
C ASP A 74 7.58 0.35 -8.45
N ILE A 75 6.97 -0.58 -7.73
CA ILE A 75 5.51 -0.69 -7.59
C ILE A 75 5.17 -1.09 -6.15
N GLU A 76 4.23 -0.37 -5.55
CA GLU A 76 3.60 -0.73 -4.27
C GLU A 76 2.12 -1.02 -4.53
N ILE A 77 1.66 -2.18 -4.07
CA ILE A 77 0.26 -2.60 -4.16
C ILE A 77 -0.37 -2.47 -2.77
N TYR A 78 -1.46 -1.72 -2.68
CA TYR A 78 -2.22 -1.48 -1.45
C TYR A 78 -3.63 -2.03 -1.57
N LYS A 79 -4.26 -2.29 -0.41
CA LYS A 79 -5.71 -2.52 -0.34
C LYS A 79 -6.43 -1.25 -0.77
N LYS A 80 -7.45 -1.38 -1.62
CA LYS A 80 -8.29 -0.23 -1.99
C LYS A 80 -9.03 0.27 -0.75
N GLN A 81 -8.99 1.57 -0.55
CA GLN A 81 -9.69 2.21 0.54
C GLN A 81 -11.20 2.02 0.41
N LYS A 82 -11.84 1.60 1.50
CA LYS A 82 -13.30 1.39 1.57
C LYS A 82 -14.06 2.49 2.29
N ASN A 83 -13.38 3.34 3.06
CA ASN A 83 -14.02 4.34 3.92
C ASN A 83 -13.20 5.64 3.93
N GLU A 84 -13.85 6.76 3.64
CA GLU A 84 -13.23 8.08 3.54
C GLU A 84 -12.79 8.67 4.90
N THR A 85 -13.40 8.21 5.99
CA THR A 85 -13.11 8.63 7.37
C THR A 85 -12.18 7.67 8.12
N PHE A 86 -11.85 6.52 7.51
CA PHE A 86 -10.89 5.57 8.05
C PHE A 86 -9.73 5.38 7.06
N LYS A 87 -8.73 6.23 7.22
CA LYS A 87 -7.53 6.32 6.39
C LYS A 87 -6.24 6.21 7.23
N PRO A 88 -6.08 5.22 8.13
CA PRO A 88 -4.81 5.08 8.84
C PRO A 88 -3.69 4.77 7.85
N HIS A 89 -2.44 5.01 8.26
CA HIS A 89 -1.27 4.55 7.53
C HIS A 89 -1.36 3.04 7.35
N GLN A 90 -1.14 2.59 6.13
CA GLN A 90 -1.09 1.17 5.79
C GLN A 90 0.23 0.89 5.08
N ASN A 91 0.88 -0.21 5.47
CA ASN A 91 1.99 -0.75 4.71
C ASN A 91 1.47 -1.32 3.38
N PRO A 92 2.29 -1.39 2.33
CA PRO A 92 1.93 -2.12 1.11
C PRO A 92 1.52 -3.56 1.43
N LEU A 93 0.53 -4.09 0.71
CA LEU A 93 0.23 -5.53 0.70
C LEU A 93 1.41 -6.29 0.07
N ILE A 94 1.88 -5.78 -1.07
CA ILE A 94 2.97 -6.35 -1.85
C ILE A 94 3.84 -5.20 -2.38
N ILE A 95 5.15 -5.41 -2.36
CA ILE A 95 6.12 -4.59 -3.09
C ILE A 95 6.60 -5.38 -4.30
N VAL A 96 6.60 -4.77 -5.48
CA VAL A 96 7.17 -5.38 -6.70
C VAL A 96 8.36 -4.55 -7.14
N GLU A 97 9.49 -5.24 -7.31
CA GLU A 97 10.71 -4.71 -7.87
C GLU A 97 10.91 -5.32 -9.26
N VAL A 98 11.04 -4.45 -10.25
CA VAL A 98 11.13 -4.83 -11.66
C VAL A 98 12.57 -4.71 -12.12
N LYS A 99 12.99 -5.62 -12.99
CA LYS A 99 14.31 -5.61 -13.62
C LYS A 99 14.17 -5.77 -15.13
N ARG A 100 15.22 -5.39 -15.84
CA ARG A 100 15.34 -5.67 -17.27
C ARG A 100 15.32 -7.19 -17.53
N GLU A 101 14.83 -7.58 -18.69
CA GLU A 101 14.65 -8.99 -19.05
C GLU A 101 15.94 -9.83 -19.09
N ASP A 102 17.09 -9.20 -19.29
CA ASP A 102 18.42 -9.83 -19.37
C ASP A 102 19.05 -10.08 -18.00
N VAL A 103 18.40 -9.62 -16.92
CA VAL A 103 18.96 -9.62 -15.57
C VAL A 103 18.53 -10.85 -14.80
N LYS A 104 19.48 -11.48 -14.09
CA LYS A 104 19.21 -12.57 -13.14
C LYS A 104 18.61 -12.01 -11.85
N LEU A 105 17.38 -12.40 -11.53
CA LEU A 105 16.64 -11.87 -10.38
C LEU A 105 17.29 -12.19 -9.02
N GLN A 106 18.00 -13.31 -8.91
CA GLN A 106 18.67 -13.75 -7.68
C GLN A 106 19.66 -12.72 -7.11
N ASN A 107 20.25 -11.89 -7.98
CA ASN A 107 21.17 -10.83 -7.57
C ASN A 107 20.49 -9.72 -6.73
N TYR A 108 19.16 -9.70 -6.68
CA TYR A 108 18.36 -8.63 -6.08
C TYR A 108 17.58 -9.07 -4.84
N PHE A 109 17.81 -10.29 -4.34
CA PHE A 109 17.16 -10.79 -3.12
C PHE A 109 17.42 -9.89 -1.91
N ALA A 110 18.68 -9.51 -1.66
CA ALA A 110 19.01 -8.62 -0.57
C ALA A 110 18.36 -7.23 -0.68
N GLN A 111 18.11 -6.74 -1.90
CA GLN A 111 17.42 -5.46 -2.12
C GLN A 111 15.96 -5.56 -1.68
N ILE A 112 15.24 -6.57 -2.14
CA ILE A 112 13.81 -6.70 -1.83
C ILE A 112 13.59 -7.10 -0.37
N GLU A 113 14.43 -7.95 0.24
CA GLU A 113 14.37 -8.24 1.68
C GLU A 113 14.51 -6.98 2.55
N ARG A 114 15.39 -6.06 2.15
CA ARG A 114 15.55 -4.75 2.80
C ARG A 114 14.30 -3.90 2.65
N TYR A 115 13.68 -3.87 1.46
CA TYR A 115 12.44 -3.15 1.22
C TYR A 115 11.29 -3.67 2.08
N LEU A 116 11.11 -5.00 2.14
CA LEU A 116 10.11 -5.65 2.98
C LEU A 116 10.31 -5.34 4.47
N THR A 117 11.57 -5.33 4.91
CA THR A 117 11.89 -5.01 6.31
C THR A 117 11.60 -3.55 6.65
N ASN A 118 12.03 -2.62 5.81
CA ASN A 118 11.88 -1.19 6.09
C ASN A 118 10.44 -0.70 5.96
N SER A 119 9.65 -1.29 5.06
CA SER A 119 8.25 -0.94 4.82
C SER A 119 7.26 -1.69 5.72
N GLY A 120 7.73 -2.68 6.49
CA GLY A 120 6.85 -3.59 7.24
C GLY A 120 5.89 -4.37 6.33
N CYS A 121 6.26 -4.58 5.06
CA CYS A 121 5.53 -5.40 4.09
C CYS A 121 6.02 -6.85 4.20
N ASN A 122 5.10 -7.81 4.05
CA ASN A 122 5.42 -9.22 4.19
C ASN A 122 5.67 -9.94 2.87
N ILE A 123 5.37 -9.32 1.72
CA ILE A 123 5.43 -9.99 0.43
C ILE A 123 6.12 -9.12 -0.60
N GLY A 124 7.17 -9.66 -1.19
CA GLY A 124 7.93 -9.04 -2.27
C GLY A 124 7.83 -9.86 -3.53
N ILE A 125 7.80 -9.21 -4.69
CA ILE A 125 7.90 -9.86 -6.00
C ILE A 125 9.07 -9.23 -6.75
N LEU A 126 9.97 -10.07 -7.26
CA LEU A 126 10.94 -9.70 -8.28
C LEU A 126 10.42 -10.16 -9.63
N TYR A 127 10.45 -9.27 -10.61
CA TYR A 127 9.91 -9.54 -11.94
C TYR A 127 10.82 -8.98 -13.03
N ASN A 128 11.17 -9.81 -14.02
CA ASN A 128 11.93 -9.39 -15.21
C ASN A 128 11.24 -9.82 -16.51
N TYR A 129 9.91 -9.95 -16.50
CA TYR A 129 9.12 -10.51 -17.59
C TYR A 129 9.19 -12.03 -17.77
N HIS A 130 10.39 -12.63 -17.78
CA HIS A 130 10.56 -14.08 -17.98
C HIS A 130 10.42 -14.88 -16.68
N GLU A 131 10.78 -14.28 -15.55
CA GLU A 131 10.80 -14.90 -14.24
C GLU A 131 9.98 -14.07 -13.24
N ILE A 132 9.29 -14.77 -12.35
CA ILE A 132 8.56 -14.19 -11.21
C ILE A 132 9.05 -14.89 -9.95
N VAL A 133 9.78 -14.15 -9.10
CA VAL A 133 10.24 -14.66 -7.81
C VAL A 133 9.48 -13.96 -6.69
N THR A 134 8.81 -14.73 -5.85
CA THR A 134 8.08 -14.23 -4.68
C THR A 134 8.88 -14.50 -3.42
N LEU A 135 8.98 -13.49 -2.56
CA LEU A 135 9.55 -13.61 -1.22
C LEU A 135 8.46 -13.34 -0.19
N THR A 136 8.27 -14.26 0.75
CA THR A 136 7.36 -14.08 1.89
C THR A 136 8.16 -13.97 3.17
N LYS A 137 7.87 -12.94 3.97
CA LYS A 137 8.49 -12.71 5.28
C LYS A 137 7.59 -13.29 6.37
N ASN A 138 8.14 -14.19 7.17
CA ASN A 138 7.48 -14.73 8.36
C ASN A 138 8.46 -14.73 9.55
N PHE A 139 8.12 -14.03 10.63
CA PHE A 139 8.96 -13.89 11.84
C PHE A 139 10.47 -13.62 11.55
N ASN A 140 10.75 -12.72 10.60
CA ASN A 140 12.10 -12.35 10.13
C ASN A 140 12.87 -13.40 9.31
N LYS A 141 12.20 -14.47 8.87
CA LYS A 141 12.73 -15.39 7.86
C LYS A 141 12.05 -15.12 6.52
N PHE A 142 12.81 -15.25 5.44
CA PHE A 142 12.31 -15.13 4.08
C PHE A 142 12.22 -16.50 3.42
N GLU A 143 11.07 -16.81 2.86
CA GLU A 143 10.83 -17.98 2.04
C GLU A 143 10.69 -17.53 0.58
N ILE A 144 11.32 -18.27 -0.34
CA ILE A 144 11.43 -17.89 -1.75
C ILE A 144 10.68 -18.90 -2.61
N TYR A 145 9.81 -18.41 -3.47
CA TYR A 145 8.98 -19.20 -4.38
C TYR A 145 9.08 -18.66 -5.79
N TYR A 146 8.92 -19.53 -6.79
CA TYR A 146 8.90 -19.16 -8.20
C TYR A 146 7.48 -19.37 -8.72
N LEU A 147 6.88 -18.31 -9.23
CA LEU A 147 5.57 -18.40 -9.89
C LEU A 147 5.78 -18.62 -11.38
N LYS A 148 4.92 -19.44 -11.99
CA LYS A 148 5.04 -19.77 -13.42
C LYS A 148 4.32 -18.75 -14.30
N LYS A 149 3.29 -18.09 -13.77
CA LYS A 149 2.40 -17.20 -14.52
C LYS A 149 1.97 -15.99 -13.70
N LEU A 150 1.68 -14.89 -14.38
CA LEU A 150 1.14 -13.67 -13.75
C LEU A 150 -0.20 -13.91 -13.03
N ILE A 151 -1.03 -14.85 -13.50
CA ILE A 151 -2.30 -15.18 -12.83
C ILE A 151 -2.12 -15.62 -11.37
N GLU A 152 -0.99 -16.27 -11.04
CA GLU A 152 -0.66 -16.68 -9.67
C GLU A 152 -0.39 -15.45 -8.76
N ILE A 153 0.09 -14.34 -9.34
CA ILE A 153 0.23 -13.07 -8.61
C ILE A 153 -1.16 -12.49 -8.30
N GLN A 154 -2.10 -12.58 -9.24
CA GLN A 154 -3.48 -12.16 -8.98
C GLN A 154 -4.09 -12.98 -7.84
N GLU A 155 -3.91 -14.30 -7.84
CA GLU A 155 -4.37 -15.18 -6.76
C GLU A 155 -3.75 -14.79 -5.42
N LEU A 156 -2.44 -14.55 -5.39
CA LEU A 156 -1.73 -14.08 -4.20
C LEU A 156 -2.28 -12.75 -3.68
N ILE A 157 -2.47 -11.76 -4.56
CA ILE A 157 -3.05 -10.46 -4.20
C ILE A 157 -4.46 -10.64 -3.61
N LEU A 158 -5.29 -11.47 -4.25
CA LEU A 158 -6.66 -11.73 -3.79
C LEU A 158 -6.68 -12.42 -2.43
N GLN A 159 -5.80 -13.41 -2.23
CA GLN A 159 -5.67 -14.12 -0.96
C GLN A 159 -5.31 -13.15 0.18
N VAL A 160 -4.28 -12.32 -0.02
CA VAL A 160 -3.80 -11.40 1.04
C VAL A 160 -4.75 -10.24 1.27
N ASN A 161 -5.58 -9.89 0.29
CA ASN A 161 -6.58 -8.84 0.41
C ASN A 161 -7.91 -9.35 1.01
N SER A 162 -8.10 -10.67 1.07
CA SER A 162 -9.33 -11.31 1.56
C SER A 162 -9.42 -11.40 3.09
N THR A 163 -8.36 -11.04 3.81
CA THR A 163 -8.35 -11.04 5.27
C THR A 163 -9.40 -10.09 5.84
N ASN A 164 -10.15 -10.57 6.84
CA ASN A 164 -11.15 -9.78 7.54
C ASN A 164 -10.55 -8.46 8.04
N ASP A 165 -11.24 -7.36 7.77
CA ASP A 165 -10.78 -6.03 8.15
C ASP A 165 -11.22 -5.74 9.59
N GLU A 166 -10.61 -6.44 10.55
CA GLU A 166 -10.87 -6.28 11.99
C GLU A 166 -10.76 -4.81 12.42
N ASN A 167 -9.85 -4.06 11.78
CA ASN A 167 -9.66 -2.63 12.05
C ASN A 167 -10.87 -1.80 11.61
N LEU A 168 -11.39 -2.06 10.41
CA LEU A 168 -12.60 -1.38 9.93
C LEU A 168 -13.82 -1.74 10.78
N PHE A 169 -13.94 -2.99 11.22
CA PHE A 169 -15.01 -3.40 12.12
C PHE A 169 -14.93 -2.71 13.48
N ALA A 170 -13.74 -2.69 14.09
CA ALA A 170 -13.50 -1.93 15.33
C ALA A 170 -13.79 -0.43 15.13
N PHE A 171 -13.42 0.14 13.98
CA PHE A 171 -13.73 1.52 13.63
C PHE A 171 -15.24 1.77 13.63
N GLN A 172 -16.03 0.93 12.94
CA GLN A 172 -17.48 1.04 12.90
C GLN A 172 -18.12 0.92 14.29
N ASN A 173 -17.63 0.02 15.14
CA ASN A 173 -18.12 -0.11 16.52
C ASN A 173 -17.78 1.13 17.36
N ALA A 174 -16.57 1.67 17.22
CA ALA A 174 -16.15 2.89 17.91
C ALA A 174 -16.94 4.12 17.43
N GLN A 175 -17.37 4.17 16.16
CA GLN A 175 -18.28 5.21 15.66
C GLN A 175 -19.66 5.16 16.34
N ASN A 176 -20.07 3.98 16.82
CA ASN A 176 -21.29 3.77 17.60
C ASN A 176 -21.06 3.91 19.11
N GLY A 177 -19.91 4.45 19.53
CA GLY A 177 -19.61 4.74 20.94
C GLY A 177 -19.01 3.57 21.74
N ASN A 178 -18.63 2.48 21.08
CA ASN A 178 -17.95 1.37 21.77
C ASN A 178 -16.51 1.78 22.18
N ILE A 179 -16.29 1.95 23.49
CA ILE A 179 -15.00 2.39 24.03
C ILE A 179 -13.89 1.35 23.86
N GLU A 180 -14.17 0.06 23.99
CA GLU A 180 -13.16 -1.00 23.85
C GLU A 180 -12.56 -1.02 22.44
N SER A 181 -13.41 -0.87 21.43
CA SER A 181 -13.00 -0.73 20.03
C SER A 181 -12.19 0.54 19.80
N PHE A 182 -12.55 1.64 20.48
CA PHE A 182 -11.75 2.87 20.43
C PHE A 182 -10.37 2.67 21.07
N LEU A 183 -10.27 2.03 22.24
CA LEU A 183 -9.00 1.72 22.90
C LEU A 183 -8.10 0.82 22.03
N TYR A 184 -8.69 -0.20 21.39
CA TYR A 184 -7.99 -1.04 20.42
C TYR A 184 -7.36 -0.20 19.28
N LEU A 185 -8.12 0.74 18.72
CA LEU A 185 -7.63 1.61 17.66
C LEU A 185 -6.60 2.63 18.16
N ILE A 186 -6.72 3.11 19.40
CA ILE A 186 -5.70 3.97 20.03
C ILE A 186 -4.39 3.21 20.16
N HIS A 187 -4.39 1.98 20.68
CA HIS A 187 -3.17 1.17 20.75
C HIS A 187 -2.53 0.94 19.38
N LYS A 188 -3.36 0.74 18.34
CA LYS A 188 -2.87 0.41 17.00
C LYS A 188 -2.38 1.62 16.20
N TYR A 189 -3.11 2.73 16.30
CA TYR A 189 -2.91 3.90 15.44
C TYR A 189 -2.66 5.19 16.23
N GLY A 190 -3.11 5.30 17.46
CA GLY A 190 -2.97 6.53 18.25
C GLY A 190 -1.67 6.61 19.05
N GLU A 191 -1.15 5.48 19.54
CA GLU A 191 -0.05 5.47 20.51
C GLU A 191 1.27 5.94 19.91
N TYR A 192 1.73 7.11 20.36
CA TYR A 192 3.00 7.72 19.95
C TYR A 192 3.17 7.88 18.42
N THR A 193 2.07 7.95 17.67
CA THR A 193 2.11 8.22 16.23
C THR A 193 1.54 9.60 15.89
N ASN A 194 1.76 10.03 14.65
CA ASN A 194 1.21 11.27 14.11
C ASN A 194 -0.18 11.11 13.48
N HIS A 195 -0.85 9.96 13.62
CA HIS A 195 -2.22 9.82 13.14
C HIS A 195 -3.14 10.84 13.81
N ARG A 196 -4.00 11.44 13.00
CA ARG A 196 -5.03 12.38 13.43
C ARG A 196 -6.30 11.60 13.73
N ILE A 197 -6.70 11.59 14.99
CA ILE A 197 -7.91 10.90 15.45
C ILE A 197 -8.92 11.96 15.84
N ILE A 198 -10.06 11.98 15.14
CA ILE A 198 -11.16 12.88 15.41
C ILE A 198 -12.22 12.11 16.18
N PHE A 199 -12.60 12.60 17.35
CA PHE A 199 -13.55 11.96 18.25
C PHE A 199 -14.44 13.00 18.93
N LYS A 200 -15.51 12.54 19.58
CA LYS A 200 -16.41 13.39 20.34
C LYS A 200 -16.56 12.88 21.76
N LEU A 201 -16.65 13.81 22.70
CA LEU A 201 -16.89 13.57 24.12
C LEU A 201 -18.28 14.10 24.48
N LYS A 202 -18.97 13.42 25.41
CA LYS A 202 -20.38 13.69 25.77
C LYS A 202 -20.64 15.13 26.22
N HIS A 203 -19.65 15.75 26.86
CA HIS A 203 -19.76 17.09 27.44
C HIS A 203 -19.14 18.19 26.57
N HIS A 204 -18.67 17.87 25.36
CA HIS A 204 -18.11 18.84 24.42
C HIS A 204 -19.06 19.06 23.24
N SER A 205 -19.27 20.34 22.88
CA SER A 205 -20.13 20.72 21.76
C SER A 205 -19.49 20.41 20.40
N SER A 206 -18.16 20.49 20.30
CA SER A 206 -17.40 20.24 19.07
C SER A 206 -16.63 18.92 19.13
N ALA A 207 -16.36 18.35 17.96
CA ALA A 207 -15.39 17.27 17.81
C ALA A 207 -13.98 17.75 18.18
N ILE A 208 -13.17 16.82 18.66
CA ILE A 208 -11.79 17.04 19.06
C ILE A 208 -10.89 16.27 18.09
N GLU A 209 -9.86 16.94 17.59
CA GLU A 209 -8.82 16.35 16.78
C GLU A 209 -7.55 16.18 17.62
N GLY A 210 -7.16 14.93 17.86
CA GLY A 210 -5.98 14.60 18.66
C GLY A 210 -4.93 13.79 17.91
N ASN A 211 -3.71 13.76 18.44
CA ASN A 211 -2.62 12.87 18.08
C ASN A 211 -1.79 12.46 19.32
N LEU A 212 -0.80 11.58 19.11
CA LEU A 212 0.13 11.12 20.14
C LEU A 212 -0.60 10.61 21.40
N PHE A 213 -1.55 9.70 21.21
CA PHE A 213 -2.35 9.20 22.31
C PHE A 213 -1.53 8.31 23.24
N TYR A 214 -1.96 8.17 24.48
CA TYR A 214 -1.56 7.05 25.34
C TYR A 214 -2.64 6.79 26.39
N ILE A 215 -2.73 5.54 26.85
CA ILE A 215 -3.71 5.11 27.84
C ILE A 215 -3.00 4.91 29.18
N LYS A 216 -3.59 5.42 30.27
CA LYS A 216 -3.10 5.17 31.63
C LYS A 216 -4.26 5.08 32.60
N LYS A 217 -4.44 3.90 33.20
CA LYS A 217 -5.63 3.55 33.99
C LYS A 217 -6.87 3.76 33.12
N ASP A 218 -7.91 4.39 33.66
CA ASP A 218 -9.20 4.62 32.98
C ASP A 218 -9.25 5.94 32.20
N LYS A 219 -8.08 6.49 31.83
CA LYS A 219 -7.94 7.76 31.12
C LYS A 219 -7.17 7.62 29.81
N ILE A 220 -7.64 8.36 28.82
CA ILE A 220 -6.97 8.55 27.53
C ILE A 220 -6.33 9.93 27.53
N TYR A 221 -5.05 9.98 27.21
CA TYR A 221 -4.27 11.20 27.08
C TYR A 221 -3.94 11.44 25.61
N TYR A 222 -3.93 12.69 25.17
CA TYR A 222 -3.67 13.07 23.78
C TYR A 222 -3.19 14.52 23.68
N LYS A 223 -2.62 14.89 22.53
CA LYS A 223 -2.34 16.29 22.20
C LYS A 223 -3.32 16.77 21.14
N ILE A 224 -3.76 18.02 21.23
CA ILE A 224 -4.61 18.63 20.20
C ILE A 224 -3.74 18.96 18.98
N CYS A 225 -4.19 18.57 17.80
CA CYS A 225 -3.51 18.92 16.55
C CYS A 225 -3.50 20.44 16.31
N GLY A 226 -2.38 20.98 15.82
CA GLY A 226 -2.24 22.40 15.50
C GLY A 226 -1.99 23.34 16.70
N GLN A 227 -1.98 22.83 17.93
CA GLN A 227 -1.63 23.64 19.11
C GLN A 227 -0.13 23.53 19.43
N TYR A 228 0.57 24.67 19.49
CA TYR A 228 1.99 24.75 19.83
C TYR A 228 2.32 24.38 21.29
N HIS A 229 1.31 24.30 22.16
CA HIS A 229 1.51 23.92 23.56
C HIS A 229 1.73 22.41 23.70
N LYS A 230 2.87 22.01 24.27
CA LYS A 230 3.28 20.62 24.50
C LYS A 230 2.41 19.82 25.50
N LYS A 231 1.33 20.39 26.04
CA LYS A 231 0.60 19.81 27.17
C LYS A 231 -0.44 18.80 26.69
N TYR A 232 -0.38 17.60 27.24
CA TYR A 232 -1.41 16.59 27.04
C TYR A 232 -2.73 17.03 27.67
N GLN A 233 -3.82 16.77 26.95
CA GLN A 233 -5.17 16.74 27.49
C GLN A 233 -5.56 15.31 27.83
N SER A 234 -6.63 15.14 28.60
CA SER A 234 -7.16 13.82 28.90
C SER A 234 -8.67 13.83 29.16
N PHE A 235 -9.26 12.64 29.04
CA PHE A 235 -10.66 12.38 29.42
C PHE A 235 -10.78 10.97 30.00
N ASP A 236 -11.84 10.74 30.78
CA ASP A 236 -12.17 9.42 31.35
C ASP A 236 -12.91 8.57 30.32
N PHE A 237 -12.73 7.25 30.34
CA PHE A 237 -13.36 6.34 29.36
C PHE A 237 -14.88 6.53 29.23
N GLN A 238 -15.56 6.83 30.34
CA GLN A 238 -17.00 7.09 30.38
C GLN A 238 -17.45 8.35 29.62
N ASP A 239 -16.54 9.30 29.36
CA ASP A 239 -16.83 10.55 28.67
C ASP A 239 -16.83 10.40 27.15
N PHE A 240 -16.32 9.29 26.63
CA PHE A 240 -16.31 8.98 25.21
C PHE A 240 -17.74 8.89 24.67
N GLU A 241 -18.02 9.67 23.62
CA GLU A 241 -19.30 9.58 22.90
C GLU A 241 -19.16 8.71 21.66
N LYS A 242 -18.19 9.02 20.79
CA LYS A 242 -17.93 8.27 19.55
C LYS A 242 -16.63 8.67 18.88
N LEU A 243 -16.12 7.77 18.05
CA LEU A 243 -15.09 8.04 17.07
C LEU A 243 -15.72 8.65 15.81
N ILE A 244 -15.03 9.59 15.17
CA ILE A 244 -15.47 10.22 13.91
C ILE A 244 -14.58 9.76 12.76
N SER A 245 -13.26 9.90 12.92
CA SER A 245 -12.30 9.52 11.87
C SER A 245 -10.91 9.19 12.41
N ILE A 246 -10.16 8.38 11.66
CA ILE A 246 -8.72 8.15 11.85
C ILE A 246 -8.04 8.40 10.51
N LEU A 247 -7.12 9.37 10.47
CA LEU A 247 -6.43 9.81 9.27
C LEU A 247 -4.92 9.80 9.51
N TYR A 248 -4.13 9.53 8.47
CA TYR A 248 -2.68 9.74 8.45
C TYR A 248 -2.33 10.98 7.65
#